data_AF-A0A969D0F3-F1
#
_entry.id   AF-A0A969D0F3-F1
#
_cell.length_a   1.000
_cell.length_b   1.000
_cell.length_c   1.000
_cell.angle_alpha   90.00
_cell.angle_beta   90.00
_cell.angle_gamma   90.00
#
_symmetry.space_group_name_H-M   'P 1'
#
loop_
_entity.id
_entity.type
_entity.pdbx_description
1 polymer ?
#
loop_
_entity_poly.entity_id
_entity_poly.type
_entity_poly.pdbx_seq_one_letter_code
_entity_poly.pdbx_strand_id
1 'polypeptide(L)' 'YNGVVVCDHSFRIQYANGYAEQTLGYRPGELEGQRMTGILDMKADEILEKLKTTRNISSMK' A
#
# COMPACT_ATOMS: atom_id res chain seq x y z
N TYR A 1 15.17 -7.73 2.70
CA TYR A 1 14.81 -6.33 2.45
C TYR A 1 13.30 -6.21 2.38
N ASN A 2 12.73 -5.09 2.84
CA ASN A 2 11.28 -4.90 2.90
C ASN A 2 10.77 -4.09 1.69
N GLY A 3 9.65 -4.52 1.12
CA GLY A 3 8.92 -3.75 0.13
C GLY A 3 8.23 -2.56 0.78
N VAL A 4 8.35 -1.39 0.15
CA VAL A 4 7.68 -0.16 0.59
C VAL A 4 6.84 0.37 -0.57
N VAL A 5 5.56 0.63 -0.28
CA VAL A 5 4.64 1.29 -1.20
C VAL A 5 3.97 2.45 -0.49
N VAL A 6 3.95 3.62 -1.13
CA VAL A 6 3.27 4.82 -0.64
C VAL A 6 2.11 5.13 -1.57
N CYS A 7 0.93 5.32 -0.99
CA CYS A 7 -0.30 5.62 -1.72
C CYS A 7 -0.89 6.96 -1.27
N ASP A 8 -1.67 7.58 -2.15
CA ASP A 8 -2.56 8.68 -1.79
C ASP A 8 -3.82 8.19 -1.06
N HIS A 9 -4.70 9.13 -0.71
CA HIS A 9 -5.98 8.83 -0.04
C HIS A 9 -6.97 8.02 -0.90
N SER A 10 -6.75 7.93 -2.20
CA SER A 10 -7.57 7.15 -3.15
C SER A 10 -6.99 5.75 -3.42
N PHE A 11 -5.94 5.36 -2.68
CA PHE A 11 -5.15 4.15 -2.88
C PHE A 11 -4.39 4.10 -4.21
N ARG A 12 -4.07 5.25 -4.81
CA ARG A 12 -3.20 5.33 -5.98
C ARG A 12 -1.75 5.38 -5.52
N ILE A 13 -0.92 4.52 -6.09
CA ILE A 13 0.49 4.40 -5.75
C ILE A 13 1.24 5.63 -6.26
N GLN A 14 1.91 6.35 -5.36
CA GLN A 14 2.77 7.49 -5.66
C GLN A 14 4.26 7.11 -5.68
N TYR A 15 4.61 6.01 -5.02
CA TYR A 15 5.97 5.50 -4.96
C TYR A 15 5.96 4.02 -4.58
N ALA A 16 6.82 3.23 -5.23
CA ALA A 16 7.16 1.87 -4.84
C ALA A 16 8.68 1.70 -4.96
N ASN A 17 9.31 1.06 -3.97
CA ASN A 17 10.71 0.70 -4.10
C ASN A 17 10.89 -0.58 -4.94
N GLY A 18 12.10 -0.80 -5.48
CA GLY A 18 12.38 -1.96 -6.32
C GLY A 18 12.12 -3.31 -5.64
N TYR A 19 12.20 -3.39 -4.31
CA TYR A 19 11.84 -4.61 -3.58
C TYR A 19 10.32 -4.88 -3.61
N ALA A 20 9.48 -3.85 -3.52
CA ALA A 20 8.03 -4.00 -3.63
C ALA A 20 7.64 -4.46 -5.03
N GLU A 21 8.24 -3.85 -6.06
CA GLU A 21 8.00 -4.22 -7.47
C GLU A 21 8.40 -5.66 -7.74
N GLN A 22 9.61 -6.07 -7.32
CA GLN A 22 10.06 -7.45 -7.45
C GLN A 22 9.17 -8.44 -6.69
N THR A 23 8.75 -8.09 -5.46
CA THR A 23 7.90 -8.96 -4.63
C THR A 23 6.52 -9.16 -5.25
N LEU A 24 5.98 -8.11 -5.86
CA LEU A 24 4.66 -8.12 -6.49
C LEU A 24 4.70 -8.59 -7.96
N GLY A 25 5.90 -8.85 -8.51
CA GLY A 25 6.09 -9.33 -9.88
C GLY A 25 5.99 -8.26 -10.97
N TYR A 26 6.16 -6.98 -10.61
CA TYR A 26 6.13 -5.84 -11.53
C TYR A 26 7.54 -5.38 -11.91
N ARG A 27 7.66 -4.74 -13.08
CA ARG A 27 8.91 -4.10 -13.50
C ARG A 27 9.06 -2.74 -12.81
N PRO A 28 10.30 -2.21 -12.74
CA PRO A 28 10.55 -0.87 -12.23
C PRO A 28 9.71 0.20 -12.92
N GLY A 29 9.00 0.99 -12.13
CA GLY A 29 8.10 2.06 -12.54
C GLY A 29 6.69 1.61 -12.90
N GLU A 30 6.40 0.30 -13.02
CA GLU A 30 5.06 -0.14 -13.43
C GLU A 30 4.02 0.02 -12.32
N LEU A 31 4.42 -0.01 -11.05
CA LEU A 31 3.49 0.14 -9.93
C LEU A 31 3.00 1.59 -9.77
N GLU A 32 3.78 2.59 -10.18
CA GLU A 32 3.42 3.99 -10.00
C GLU A 32 2.15 4.35 -10.78
N GLY A 33 1.22 5.02 -10.13
CA GLY A 33 -0.09 5.37 -10.70
C GLY A 33 -1.09 4.21 -10.75
N GLN A 34 -0.73 2.98 -10.40
CA GLN A 34 -1.73 1.91 -10.26
C GLN A 34 -2.52 2.06 -8.95
N ARG A 35 -3.69 1.42 -8.89
CA ARG A 35 -4.52 1.40 -7.68
C ARG A 35 -4.19 0.16 -6.85
N MET A 36 -3.71 0.36 -5.63
CA MET A 36 -3.27 -0.70 -4.70
C MET A 36 -4.36 -1.76 -4.48
N THR A 37 -5.62 -1.35 -4.38
CA THR A 37 -6.76 -2.26 -4.17
C THR A 37 -6.90 -3.30 -5.29
N GLY A 38 -6.57 -2.92 -6.53
CA GLY A 38 -6.61 -3.84 -7.68
C GLY A 38 -5.41 -4.79 -7.72
N ILE A 39 -4.25 -4.33 -7.22
CA ILE A 39 -3.02 -5.14 -7.18
C ILE A 39 -3.11 -6.24 -6.12
N LEU A 40 -3.63 -5.91 -4.94
CA LEU A 40 -3.73 -6.86 -3.82
C LEU A 40 -5.02 -7.69 -3.85
N ASP A 41 -5.90 -7.46 -4.83
CA ASP A 41 -7.26 -8.03 -4.87
C ASP A 41 -8.02 -7.85 -3.55
N MET A 42 -7.89 -6.64 -2.98
CA MET A 42 -8.48 -6.29 -1.68
C MET A 42 -9.50 -5.17 -1.84
N LYS A 43 -10.57 -5.24 -1.06
CA LYS A 43 -11.53 -4.12 -0.97
C LYS A 43 -10.93 -2.97 -0.19
N ALA A 44 -11.19 -1.74 -0.66
CA ALA A 44 -10.74 -0.52 0.02
C ALA A 44 -11.19 -0.46 1.49
N ASP A 45 -12.43 -0.89 1.76
CA ASP A 45 -13.01 -0.87 3.11
C ASP A 45 -12.26 -1.78 4.08
N GLU A 46 -11.81 -2.96 3.64
CA GLU A 46 -11.01 -3.88 4.45
C GLU A 46 -9.63 -3.30 4.78
N ILE A 47 -9.01 -2.60 3.81
CA ILE A 47 -7.74 -1.91 4.04
C ILE A 47 -7.93 -0.79 5.07
N LEU A 48 -8.99 0.02 4.92
CA LEU A 48 -9.29 1.11 5.85
C LEU A 48 -9.57 0.61 7.27
N GLU A 49 -10.27 -0.51 7.43
CA GLU A 49 -10.54 -1.12 8.73
C GLU A 49 -9.24 -1.57 9.43
N LYS A 50 -8.32 -2.22 8.68
CA LYS A 50 -6.99 -2.63 9.17
C LYS A 50 -6.08 -1.44 9.50
N LEU A 51 -6.19 -0.35 8.74
CA LEU A 51 -5.42 0.88 9.00
C LEU A 51 -5.95 1.66 10.22
N LYS A 52 -7.28 1.70 10.42
CA LYS A 52 -7.91 2.33 11.59
C LYS A 52 -7.52 1.64 12.90
N THR A 53 -7.46 0.32 12.90
CA THR A 53 -7.06 -0.47 14.08
C THR A 53 -5.59 -0.30 14.44
N THR A 54 -4.72 -0.07 13.44
CA THR A 54 -3.28 0.19 13.68
C THR A 54 -3.01 1.59 14.24
N ARG A 55 -3.91 2.56 14.03
CA ARG A 55 -3.76 3.95 14.50
C ARG A 55 -4.17 4.17 15.98
N ASN A 56 -4.48 3.12 16.74
CA ASN A 56 -4.96 3.22 18.12
C ASN A 56 -3.89 2.99 19.22
N ILE A 57 -2.60 2.96 18.85
CA ILE A 57 -1.47 2.71 19.79
C ILE A 57 -0.72 3.97 20.24
N SER A 58 -1.14 5.17 19.80
CA SER A 58 -0.44 6.43 20.15
C SER A 58 -1.21 7.35 21.10
N SER A 59 -2.28 6.88 21.75
CA SER A 59 -3.07 7.72 22.66
C SER A 59 -3.42 7.09 24.00
N MET A 60 -2.66 6.08 24.46
CA MET A 60 -2.62 5.73 25.88
C MET A 60 -1.54 6.58 26.56
N LYS A 61 -1.96 7.75 27.06
CA LYS A 61 -1.29 8.43 28.18
C LYS A 61 -1.44 7.61 29.45
#